data_AF-A0A6I3DVI6-F1
#
_entry.id   AF-A0A6I3DVI6-F1
#
_cell.length_a   1.000
_cell.length_b   1.000
_cell.length_c   1.000
_cell.angle_alpha   90.00
_cell.angle_beta   90.00
_cell.angle_gamma   90.00
#
_symmetry.space_group_name_H-M   'P 1'
#
loop_
_entity.id
_entity.type
_entity.pdbx_description
1 polymer ?
#
loop_
_entity_poly.entity_id
_entity_poly.type
_entity_poly.pdbx_seq_one_letter_code
_entity_poly.pdbx_strand_id
1 'polypeptide(L)'
;LSRSDAIRAMGERSDIPELRNFASSMVQAERLGIPVANVLRIQAGEMRTKRSQRAEEMAQKVPVKILFPLIFCILPVLFIVILGPAVISIFSSLSGK
;
A
#
# COMPACT_ATOMS: atom_id res chain seq x y z
N LEU A 1 1.57 8.28 40.81
CA LEU A 1 2.14 8.16 39.44
C LEU A 1 2.54 9.54 38.94
N SER A 2 3.72 9.68 38.34
CA SER A 2 4.02 10.91 37.59
C SER A 2 3.22 10.93 36.27
N ARG A 3 3.03 12.11 35.68
CA ARG A 3 2.34 12.26 34.39
C ARG A 3 3.01 11.41 33.30
N SER A 4 4.34 11.42 33.27
CA SER A 4 5.17 10.60 32.40
C SER A 4 4.89 9.10 32.53
N ASP A 5 4.70 8.61 33.77
CA ASP A 5 4.44 7.19 34.02
C ASP A 5 3.04 6.79 33.55
N ALA A 6 2.05 7.68 33.71
CA ALA A 6 0.68 7.44 33.23
C ALA A 6 0.62 7.37 31.69
N ILE A 7 1.38 8.23 31.00
CA ILE A 7 1.48 8.24 29.53
C ILE A 7 2.21 6.99 29.02
N ARG A 8 3.30 6.59 29.69
CA ARG A 8 4.00 5.34 29.36
C ARG A 8 3.10 4.12 29.53
N ALA A 9 2.43 4.02 30.67
CA ALA A 9 1.46 2.94 30.94
C ALA A 9 0.30 2.93 29.93
N MET A 10 -0.08 4.09 29.37
CA MET A 10 -1.06 4.18 28.31
C MET A 10 -0.58 3.60 26.97
N GLY A 11 0.68 3.81 26.60
CA GLY A 11 1.26 3.22 25.40
C GLY A 11 1.49 1.70 25.53
N GLU A 12 1.86 1.22 26.71
CA GLU A 12 2.12 -0.20 26.99
C GLU A 12 0.85 -1.07 26.88
N ARG A 13 -0.31 -0.55 27.27
CA ARG A 13 -1.60 -1.27 27.23
C ARG A 13 -2.32 -1.18 25.89
N SER A 14 -1.74 -0.53 24.89
CA SER A 14 -2.38 -0.34 23.59
C SER A 14 -1.70 -1.18 22.52
N ASP A 15 -2.49 -2.02 21.83
CA ASP A 15 -2.02 -2.83 20.70
C ASP A 15 -1.81 -2.02 19.42
N ILE A 16 -2.04 -0.70 19.45
CA ILE A 16 -1.87 0.18 18.30
C ILE A 16 -0.43 0.71 18.30
N PRO A 17 0.44 0.31 17.33
CA PRO A 17 1.83 0.71 17.30
C PRO A 17 2.02 2.23 17.21
N GLU A 18 1.12 2.92 16.51
CA GLU A 18 1.12 4.38 16.42
C GLU A 18 0.90 5.05 17.79
N LEU A 19 0.02 4.49 18.63
CA LEU A 19 -0.24 5.05 19.96
C LEU A 19 0.94 4.84 20.91
N ARG A 20 1.60 3.68 20.81
CA ARG A 20 2.81 3.38 21.59
C ARG A 20 3.96 4.33 21.24
N ASN A 21 4.17 4.60 19.96
CA ASN A 21 5.17 5.56 19.48
C ASN A 21 4.86 6.98 19.97
N PHE A 22 3.59 7.40 19.89
CA PHE A 22 3.14 8.70 20.41
C PHE A 22 3.42 8.84 21.92
N ALA A 23 3.07 7.84 22.72
CA ALA A 23 3.30 7.84 24.17
C ALA A 23 4.81 7.97 24.51
N SER A 24 5.67 7.24 23.80
CA SER A 24 7.13 7.33 23.97
C SER A 24 7.68 8.72 23.63
N SER A 25 7.23 9.31 22.52
CA SER A 25 7.62 10.66 22.10
C SER A 25 7.15 11.73 23.09
N MET A 26 5.96 11.55 23.68
CA MET A 26 5.42 12.50 24.66
C MET A 26 6.17 12.45 26.00
N VAL A 27 6.60 11.27 26.45
CA VAL A 27 7.48 11.11 27.62
C VAL A 27 8.86 11.73 27.38
N GLN A 28 9.39 11.63 26.15
CA GLN A 28 10.65 12.29 25.77
C GLN A 28 10.50 13.82 25.69
N ALA A 29 9.40 14.32 25.12
CA ALA A 29 9.12 15.75 25.05
C ALA A 29 9.01 16.39 26.44
N GLU A 30 8.37 15.70 27.38
CA GLU A 30 8.26 16.14 28.78
C GLU A 30 9.63 16.20 29.47
N ARG A 31 10.52 15.24 29.23
CA ARG A 31 11.90 15.25 29.76
C ARG A 31 12.78 16.34 29.16
N LEU A 32 12.56 16.68 27.89
CA LEU A 32 13.35 17.67 27.14
C LEU A 32 12.75 19.09 27.21
N GLY A 33 11.62 19.28 27.89
CA GLY A 33 10.92 20.58 27.96
C GLY A 33 10.34 21.03 26.63
N ILE A 34 10.17 20.13 25.66
CA ILE A 34 9.63 20.44 24.34
C ILE A 34 8.11 20.66 24.48
N PRO A 35 7.56 21.76 23.93
CA PRO A 35 6.12 22.01 23.97
C PRO A 35 5.34 20.84 23.36
N VAL A 36 4.61 20.11 24.19
CA VAL A 36 3.75 18.97 23.79
C VAL A 36 2.76 19.38 22.68
N ALA A 37 2.37 20.65 22.66
CA ALA A 37 1.54 21.25 21.61
C ALA A 37 2.17 21.19 20.21
N ASN A 38 3.49 21.37 20.08
CA ASN A 38 4.17 21.28 18.79
C ASN A 38 4.24 19.83 18.29
N VAL A 39 4.55 18.88 19.19
CA VAL A 39 4.58 17.45 18.87
C VAL A 39 3.21 16.97 18.42
N LEU A 40 2.14 17.33 19.15
CA LEU A 40 0.76 17.02 18.77
C LEU A 40 0.36 17.63 17.42
N ARG A 41 0.77 18.87 17.11
CA ARG A 41 0.48 19.51 15.83
C ARG A 41 1.12 18.79 14.66
N ILE A 42 2.40 18.43 14.79
CA ILE A 42 3.15 17.72 13.75
C ILE A 42 2.54 16.33 13.55
N GLN A 43 2.32 15.59 14.64
CA GLN A 43 1.73 14.24 14.58
C GLN A 43 0.31 14.26 13.97
N ALA A 44 -0.51 15.27 14.30
CA ALA A 44 -1.85 15.43 13.72
C ALA A 44 -1.79 15.73 12.21
N GLY A 45 -0.81 16.51 11.75
CA GLY A 45 -0.55 16.75 10.34
C GLY A 45 -0.16 15.46 9.61
N GLU A 46 0.81 14.73 10.15
CA GLU A 46 1.27 13.45 9.60
C GLU A 46 0.15 12.41 9.52
N MET A 47 -0.72 12.32 10.53
CA MET A 47 -1.85 11.38 10.49
C MET A 47 -2.84 11.68 9.36
N ARG A 48 -3.07 12.96 9.03
CA ARG A 48 -3.94 13.33 7.89
C ARG A 48 -3.28 12.95 6.57
N THR A 49 -1.99 13.21 6.42
CA THR A 49 -1.22 12.84 5.23
C THR A 49 -1.19 11.32 5.05
N LYS A 50 -0.92 10.55 6.11
CA LYS A 50 -0.91 9.08 6.09
C LYS A 50 -2.27 8.50 5.69
N ARG A 51 -3.37 9.15 6.08
CA ARG A 51 -4.72 8.75 5.65
C ARG A 51 -4.91 8.94 4.14
N SER A 52 -4.42 10.04 3.58
CA SER A 52 -4.45 10.27 2.11
C SER A 52 -3.60 9.25 1.37
N GLN A 53 -2.38 9.01 1.85
CA GLN A 53 -1.44 8.05 1.24
C GLN A 53 -2.01 6.62 1.21
N ARG A 54 -2.71 6.17 2.25
CA ARG A 54 -3.38 4.86 2.24
C ARG A 54 -4.43 4.76 1.13
N ALA A 55 -5.15 5.84 0.83
CA ALA A 55 -6.12 5.86 -0.27
C ALA A 55 -5.41 5.85 -1.63
N GLU A 56 -4.32 6.61 -1.77
CA GLU A 56 -3.49 6.64 -2.97
C GLU A 56 -2.83 5.28 -3.25
N GLU A 57 -2.32 4.60 -2.22
CA GLU A 57 -1.77 3.24 -2.35
C GLU A 57 -2.81 2.24 -2.86
N MET A 58 -4.06 2.35 -2.40
CA MET A 58 -5.14 1.50 -2.90
C MET A 58 -5.45 1.80 -4.37
N ALA A 59 -5.45 3.08 -4.76
CA ALA A 59 -5.65 3.50 -6.14
C ALA A 59 -4.50 3.01 -7.06
N GLN A 60 -3.25 3.09 -6.60
CA GLN A 60 -2.06 2.63 -7.36
C GLN A 60 -2.06 1.12 -7.63
N LYS A 61 -2.76 0.32 -6.81
CA LYS A 61 -2.92 -1.12 -7.03
C LYS A 61 -3.99 -1.47 -8.06
N VAL A 62 -4.87 -0.52 -8.43
CA VAL A 62 -5.97 -0.74 -9.39
C VAL A 62 -5.45 -1.05 -10.81
N PRO A 63 -4.49 -0.29 -11.39
CA PRO A 63 -3.96 -0.57 -12.72
C PRO A 63 -3.42 -1.99 -12.89
N VAL A 64 -2.68 -2.52 -11.91
CA VAL A 64 -2.10 -3.87 -11.98
C VAL A 64 -3.20 -4.94 -12.00
N LYS A 65 -4.27 -4.74 -11.21
CA LYS A 65 -5.44 -5.63 -11.22
C LYS A 65 -6.23 -5.59 -12.53
N ILE A 66 -6.22 -4.46 -13.24
CA ILE A 66 -6.88 -4.33 -14.55
C ILE A 66 -5.99 -4.91 -15.67
N LEU A 67 -4.67 -4.76 -15.56
CA LEU A 67 -3.71 -5.24 -16.55
C LEU A 67 -3.67 -6.77 -16.65
N PHE A 68 -3.77 -7.46 -15.51
CA PHE A 68 -3.73 -8.93 -15.48
C PHE A 68 -4.83 -9.60 -16.36
N PRO A 69 -6.13 -9.31 -16.18
CA PRO A 69 -7.17 -9.85 -17.04
C PRO A 69 -7.09 -9.34 -18.48
N LEU A 70 -6.63 -8.09 -18.70
CA LEU A 70 -6.39 -7.58 -20.06
C LEU A 70 -5.37 -8.44 -20.82
N ILE A 71 -4.23 -8.74 -20.22
CA ILE A 71 -3.21 -9.59 -20.85
C ILE A 71 -3.77 -10.99 -21.06
N PHE A 72 -4.42 -11.58 -20.06
CA PHE A 72 -4.95 -12.93 -20.15
C PHE A 72 -6.05 -13.07 -21.22
N CYS A 73 -6.82 -12.02 -21.51
CA CYS A 73 -7.85 -12.05 -22.55
C CYS A 73 -7.32 -11.63 -23.94
N ILE A 74 -6.44 -10.63 -24.03
CA ILE A 74 -5.97 -10.10 -25.32
C ILE A 74 -4.85 -10.94 -25.91
N LEU A 75 -3.92 -11.43 -25.09
CA LEU A 75 -2.79 -12.23 -25.55
C LEU A 75 -3.22 -13.53 -26.27
N PRO A 76 -4.15 -14.36 -25.76
CA PRO A 76 -4.60 -15.54 -26.51
C PRO A 76 -5.32 -15.18 -27.80
N VAL A 77 -6.09 -14.09 -27.83
CA VAL A 77 -6.75 -13.61 -29.05
C VAL A 77 -5.72 -13.21 -30.10
N LEU A 78 -4.68 -12.47 -29.73
CA LEU A 78 -3.57 -12.12 -30.62
C LEU A 78 -2.86 -13.37 -31.16
N PHE A 79 -2.60 -14.36 -30.30
CA PHE A 79 -2.01 -15.64 -30.72
C PHE A 79 -2.89 -16.37 -31.74
N ILE A 80 -4.20 -16.44 -31.52
CA ILE A 80 -5.14 -17.11 -32.43
C ILE A 80 -5.19 -16.37 -33.78
N VAL A 81 -5.26 -15.04 -33.77
CA VAL A 81 -5.37 -14.25 -35.02
C VAL A 81 -4.08 -14.32 -35.84
N ILE A 82 -2.91 -14.30 -35.19
CA ILE A 82 -1.61 -14.31 -35.89
C ILE A 82 -1.21 -15.73 -36.29
N LEU A 83 -1.20 -16.68 -35.35
CA LEU A 83 -0.77 -18.05 -35.64
C LEU A 83 -1.85 -18.91 -36.29
N GLY A 84 -3.14 -18.62 -36.08
CA GLY A 84 -4.25 -19.39 -36.68
C GLY A 84 -4.10 -19.61 -38.18
N PRO A 85 -4.00 -18.55 -39.02
CA PRO A 85 -3.82 -18.71 -40.45
C PRO A 85 -2.46 -19.31 -40.83
N ALA A 86 -1.40 -19.02 -40.06
CA ALA A 86 -0.07 -19.58 -40.31
C ALA A 86 -0.07 -21.11 -40.13
N VAL A 87 -0.69 -21.62 -39.07
CA VAL A 87 -0.84 -23.05 -38.80
C VAL A 87 -1.69 -23.72 -39.87
N ILE A 88 -2.82 -23.11 -40.27
CA ILE A 88 -3.67 -23.63 -41.35
C ILE A 88 -2.90 -23.68 -42.68
N SER A 89 -2.12 -22.65 -43.00
CA SER A 89 -1.33 -22.58 -44.24
C SER A 89 -0.22 -23.63 -44.26
N ILE A 90 0.45 -23.85 -43.13
CA ILE A 90 1.49 -24.88 -42.98
C ILE A 90 0.87 -26.29 -43.09
N PHE A 91 -0.24 -26.55 -42.40
CA PHE A 91 -0.95 -27.83 -42.50
C PHE A 91 -1.47 -28.10 -43.91
N SER A 92 -2.00 -27.09 -44.59
CA SER A 92 -2.44 -27.22 -45.98
C SER A 92 -1.28 -27.52 -46.93
N SER A 93 -0.09 -26.97 -46.66
CA SER A 93 1.11 -27.21 -47.47
C SER A 93 1.74 -28.58 -47.20
N LEU A 94 1.64 -29.09 -45.97
CA LEU A 94 2.16 -30.41 -45.55
C LEU A 94 1.21 -31.57 -45.80
N SER A 95 -0.11 -31.35 -45.70
CA SER A 95 -1.14 -32.36 -45.97
C SER A 95 -1.51 -32.44 -47.45
N GLY A 96 -0.92 -31.58 -48.28
CA GLY A 96 -0.95 -31.74 -49.73
C GLY A 96 -0.19 -32.99 -50.14
N LYS A 97 -0.87 -33.84 -50.93
CA LYS A 97 -0.25 -34.36 -52.15
C LYS A 97 0.26 -33.20 -53.00
#